data_AF-A0AAP0QMH9-F1
#
_entry.id   AF-A0AAP0QMH9-F1
#
_cell.length_a   1.000
_cell.length_b   1.000
_cell.length_c   1.000
_cell.angle_alpha   90.00
_cell.angle_beta   90.00
_cell.angle_gamma   90.00
#
_symmetry.space_group_name_H-M   'P 1'
#
loop_
_entity.id
_entity.type
_entity.pdbx_description
1 polymer ?
#
loop_
_entity_poly.entity_id
_entity_poly.type
_entity_poly.pdbx_seq_one_letter_code
_entity_poly.pdbx_strand_id
1 'polypeptide(L)'
;MASSSSSRPSSSLSLINNPRNNKYDVFLSFRGEETRDSFTSHLYSALCQTNIETFIDDQLVRGYEISQSLLDAIEASSISVIVFSEGYASSRWCLDELLKILDCRKEYAQIVIPVFYRVNPSHVRKQIENFGVSFSKLGERFPDKKQRWSSALTEAANFSGFDSHVFRNESELIKTVVDEILERLLKVAPFDNKNQLVGVESRVEEIESLLAAAPILGIWGIGGVGKTTIARVIFNKISRNFEGYKELSEIVINYAQGVPLALEILGCYLFGREKEVWESAINKLKRIPNKEIQNVLKGTEKIEGICFDMSKVKQICLNLDTFTKMHKLRFLKFYNSISEGKSKCMVSNCQGPILAKVRYFHWDGYPLTSLPSNIYPDKLVFLEIPRSNIEQLWDCGFQHHGKFKKIVTAVWNFCTKTPSPSLIPHLNNLVSLNLIGCPKLKRLPAEISSAGNLEEIRLNGTAIEELPSSIECVPRLLDLDLQNCKRLKSLPSSLCKLKSLKSLYLNGCSNLQRLPDELGDLEALEYLHAMEFSKMLCKTFSMLQLHVGST
;
A
#
# COMPACT_ATOMS: atom_id res chain seq x y z
N MET A 1 -46.79 65.74 -3.22
CA MET A 1 -47.94 64.84 -3.07
C MET A 1 -47.59 63.77 -2.06
N ALA A 2 -48.41 63.66 -1.01
CA ALA A 2 -48.66 62.54 -0.09
C ALA A 2 -47.45 61.70 0.39
N SER A 3 -47.05 61.70 1.67
CA SER A 3 -47.70 61.04 2.84
C SER A 3 -47.90 59.52 2.60
N SER A 4 -47.52 58.56 3.45
CA SER A 4 -47.29 58.55 4.90
C SER A 4 -46.91 57.13 5.35
N SER A 5 -46.15 57.03 6.46
CA SER A 5 -46.27 56.09 7.62
C SER A 5 -46.32 54.56 7.37
N SER A 6 -45.60 53.67 8.08
CA SER A 6 -45.50 53.47 9.54
C SER A 6 -44.60 52.22 9.78
N SER A 7 -43.49 52.26 10.53
CA SER A 7 -43.30 52.06 11.98
C SER A 7 -42.95 50.62 12.44
N ARG A 8 -41.64 50.40 12.73
CA ARG A 8 -40.98 49.66 13.85
C ARG A 8 -41.30 48.16 14.10
N PRO A 9 -40.50 47.40 14.89
CA PRO A 9 -39.11 47.56 15.36
C PRO A 9 -38.22 46.32 15.08
N SER A 10 -36.91 46.48 14.89
CA SER A 10 -35.95 45.38 15.11
C SER A 10 -35.36 45.49 16.51
N SER A 11 -36.13 44.99 17.48
CA SER A 11 -35.64 44.71 18.82
C SER A 11 -34.61 43.58 18.76
N SER A 12 -33.42 43.87 19.26
CA SER A 12 -32.37 42.92 19.62
C SER A 12 -32.91 41.83 20.54
N LEU A 13 -32.87 40.57 20.11
CA LEU A 13 -32.80 39.40 20.99
C LEU A 13 -31.85 38.37 20.36
N SER A 14 -30.71 38.26 21.03
CA SER A 14 -29.64 37.28 20.89
C SER A 14 -30.12 35.87 20.55
N LEU A 15 -29.77 35.38 19.35
CA LEU A 15 -29.72 33.94 19.10
C LEU A 15 -28.36 33.44 19.58
N ILE A 16 -28.45 32.63 20.62
CA ILE A 16 -27.37 32.03 21.41
C ILE A 16 -26.52 31.14 20.49
N ASN A 17 -25.43 31.71 19.98
CA ASN A 17 -24.26 30.93 19.60
C ASN A 17 -23.54 30.56 20.91
N ASN A 18 -23.66 29.30 21.34
CA ASN A 18 -22.70 28.75 22.29
C ASN A 18 -22.00 27.56 21.65
N PRO A 19 -20.71 27.66 21.29
CA PRO A 19 -19.92 26.51 20.88
C PRO A 19 -19.72 25.64 22.12
N ARG A 20 -20.45 24.53 22.22
CA ARG A 20 -20.26 23.63 23.35
C ARG A 20 -18.90 22.94 23.22
N ASN A 21 -18.04 23.16 24.20
CA ASN A 21 -16.99 22.20 24.55
C ASN A 21 -17.69 21.00 25.18
N ASN A 22 -18.26 20.10 24.35
CA ASN A 22 -18.77 18.82 24.84
C ASN A 22 -17.58 18.05 25.41
N LYS A 23 -17.61 17.76 26.72
CA LYS A 23 -16.54 17.04 27.42
C LYS A 23 -16.67 15.53 27.24
N TYR A 24 -17.87 15.06 26.90
CA TYR A 24 -18.15 13.65 26.66
C TYR A 24 -19.05 13.52 25.42
N ASP A 25 -18.85 12.47 24.66
CA ASP A 25 -19.72 12.12 23.54
C ASP A 25 -21.01 11.47 24.06
N VAL A 26 -20.88 10.56 25.02
CA VAL A 26 -21.98 9.74 25.55
C VAL A 26 -22.05 9.78 27.07
N PHE A 27 -23.26 9.93 27.61
CA PHE A 27 -23.59 9.66 29.01
C PHE A 27 -24.36 8.34 29.12
N LEU A 28 -23.91 7.42 29.98
CA LEU A 28 -24.63 6.17 30.26
C LEU A 28 -25.40 6.24 31.58
N SER A 29 -26.74 6.20 31.51
CA SER A 29 -27.62 6.04 32.68
C SER A 29 -28.10 4.59 32.79
N PHE A 30 -27.90 3.97 33.96
CA PHE A 30 -28.20 2.55 34.17
C PHE A 30 -28.40 2.20 35.65
N ARG A 31 -28.97 1.02 35.93
CA ARG A 31 -29.05 0.49 37.29
C ARG A 31 -27.78 -0.29 37.64
N GLY A 32 -26.90 0.34 38.41
CA GLY A 32 -25.61 -0.24 38.78
C GLY A 32 -25.66 -1.60 39.51
N GLU A 33 -26.72 -1.92 40.25
CA GLU A 33 -26.85 -3.22 40.93
C GLU A 33 -27.15 -4.39 39.97
N GLU A 34 -27.61 -4.13 38.75
CA GLU A 34 -28.07 -5.18 37.83
C GLU A 34 -27.20 -5.31 36.58
N THR A 35 -26.82 -4.18 35.97
CA THR A 35 -26.20 -4.19 34.64
C THR A 35 -24.73 -3.78 34.66
N ARG A 36 -24.18 -3.34 35.81
CA ARG A 36 -22.82 -2.80 35.91
C ARG A 36 -21.77 -3.79 35.42
N ASP A 37 -21.72 -4.99 36.00
CA ASP A 37 -20.69 -6.00 35.70
C ASP A 37 -21.09 -6.93 34.54
N SER A 38 -22.18 -6.62 33.83
CA SER A 38 -22.68 -7.39 32.70
C SER A 38 -22.82 -6.49 31.46
N PHE A 39 -24.03 -6.29 30.97
CA PHE A 39 -24.31 -5.57 29.73
C PHE A 39 -23.70 -4.17 29.68
N THR A 40 -23.78 -3.39 30.76
CA THR A 40 -23.27 -2.01 30.76
C THR A 40 -21.74 -1.98 30.68
N SER A 41 -21.02 -2.89 31.35
CA SER A 41 -19.55 -2.96 31.22
C SER A 41 -19.11 -3.28 29.79
N HIS A 42 -19.81 -4.19 29.11
CA HIS A 42 -19.50 -4.56 27.75
C HIS A 42 -19.86 -3.45 26.76
N LEU A 43 -20.99 -2.77 26.96
CA LEU A 43 -21.37 -1.60 26.17
C LEU A 43 -20.37 -0.46 26.34
N TYR A 44 -19.98 -0.15 27.57
CA TYR A 44 -18.96 0.85 27.87
C TYR A 44 -17.62 0.50 27.21
N SER A 45 -17.16 -0.75 27.37
CA SER A 45 -15.94 -1.22 26.72
C SER A 45 -16.01 -1.11 25.20
N ALA A 46 -17.16 -1.39 24.59
CA ALA A 46 -17.33 -1.29 23.14
C ALA A 46 -17.31 0.17 22.66
N LEU A 47 -17.94 1.09 23.40
CA LEU A 47 -17.88 2.53 23.12
C LEU A 47 -16.44 3.08 23.26
N CYS A 48 -15.70 2.67 24.28
CA CYS A 48 -14.29 3.07 24.43
C CYS A 48 -13.41 2.49 23.30
N GLN A 49 -13.66 1.27 22.85
CA GLN A 49 -12.94 0.66 21.72
C GLN A 49 -13.19 1.39 20.39
N THR A 50 -14.32 2.10 20.25
CA THR A 50 -14.63 2.95 19.10
C THR A 50 -14.25 4.42 19.31
N ASN A 51 -13.45 4.71 20.35
CA ASN A 51 -12.94 6.04 20.68
C ASN A 51 -14.04 7.09 20.96
N ILE A 52 -15.17 6.64 21.50
CA ILE A 52 -16.28 7.50 21.96
C ILE A 52 -16.05 7.85 23.42
N GLU A 53 -15.85 9.14 23.72
CA GLU A 53 -15.64 9.59 25.10
C GLU A 53 -16.92 9.42 25.91
N THR A 54 -16.97 8.35 26.71
CA THR A 54 -18.17 7.95 27.44
C THR A 54 -18.01 8.21 28.93
N PHE A 55 -18.96 8.94 29.52
CA PHE A 55 -19.06 9.07 30.96
C PHE A 55 -19.91 7.93 31.53
N ILE A 56 -19.36 7.24 32.54
CA ILE A 56 -20.05 6.23 33.33
C ILE A 56 -19.98 6.63 34.81
N ASP A 57 -21.10 6.56 35.51
CA ASP A 57 -21.13 6.82 36.95
C ASP A 57 -20.56 5.61 37.72
N ASP A 58 -19.22 5.58 37.88
CA ASP A 58 -18.49 4.47 38.49
C ASP A 58 -18.09 4.67 39.96
N GLN A 59 -18.10 5.90 40.51
CA GLN A 59 -17.42 6.17 41.80
C GLN A 59 -18.06 7.17 42.78
N LEU A 60 -19.38 7.37 42.81
CA LEU A 60 -19.98 8.17 43.89
C LEU A 60 -20.58 7.30 45.01
N VAL A 61 -19.99 7.42 46.20
CA VAL A 61 -20.59 6.97 47.46
C VAL A 61 -21.95 7.67 47.61
N ARG A 62 -23.00 6.86 47.79
CA ARG A 62 -24.41 7.27 47.79
C ARG A 62 -24.67 8.37 48.84
N GLY A 63 -24.87 9.61 48.37
CA GLY A 63 -25.52 10.70 49.10
C GLY A 63 -26.98 10.89 48.65
N TYR A 64 -27.76 11.69 49.38
CA TYR A 64 -29.19 11.93 49.07
C TYR A 64 -29.44 12.82 47.83
N GLU A 65 -28.39 13.43 47.28
CA GLU A 65 -28.45 14.39 46.16
C GLU A 65 -27.48 14.00 45.04
N ILE A 66 -27.90 14.24 43.80
CA ILE A 66 -27.05 14.08 42.62
C ILE A 66 -25.86 15.03 42.73
N SER A 67 -24.63 14.54 42.55
CA SER A 67 -23.45 15.39 42.59
C SER A 67 -23.48 16.41 41.46
N GLN A 68 -23.00 17.63 41.72
CA GLN A 68 -22.90 18.67 40.68
C GLN A 68 -22.07 18.16 39.48
N SER A 69 -21.03 17.37 39.74
CA SER A 69 -20.23 16.73 38.69
C SER A 69 -21.02 15.80 37.78
N LEU A 70 -22.05 15.12 38.29
CA LEU A 70 -22.91 14.26 37.47
C LEU A 70 -23.87 15.09 36.60
N LEU A 71 -24.45 16.16 37.17
CA LEU A 71 -25.29 17.09 36.41
C LEU A 71 -24.49 17.75 35.27
N ASP A 72 -23.28 18.20 35.58
CA ASP A 72 -22.36 18.80 34.59
C ASP A 72 -21.99 17.78 33.51
N ALA A 73 -21.78 16.50 33.86
CA ALA A 73 -21.51 15.44 32.89
C ALA A 73 -22.70 15.20 31.95
N ILE A 74 -23.93 15.13 32.47
CA ILE A 74 -25.14 14.98 31.66
C ILE A 74 -25.30 16.18 30.71
N GLU A 75 -25.07 17.40 31.19
CA GLU A 75 -25.16 18.61 30.37
C GLU A 75 -24.09 18.69 29.27
N ALA A 76 -22.88 18.21 29.58
CA ALA A 76 -21.72 18.21 28.68
C ALA A 76 -21.67 17.04 27.69
N SER A 77 -22.64 16.11 27.75
CA SER A 77 -22.74 14.97 26.83
C SER A 77 -23.58 15.28 25.59
N SER A 78 -23.14 14.81 24.42
CA SER A 78 -23.89 14.95 23.16
C SER A 78 -25.09 14.00 23.08
N ILE A 79 -24.91 12.77 23.58
CA ILE A 79 -25.90 11.71 23.56
C ILE A 79 -26.05 11.11 24.97
N SER A 80 -27.27 10.88 25.40
CA SER A 80 -27.58 10.14 26.63
C SER A 80 -28.20 8.79 26.29
N VAL A 81 -27.56 7.70 26.69
CA VAL A 81 -28.08 6.34 26.54
C VAL A 81 -28.65 5.89 27.87
N ILE A 82 -29.92 5.47 27.86
CA ILE A 82 -30.62 5.03 29.06
C ILE A 82 -30.81 3.52 28.97
N VAL A 83 -30.18 2.76 29.86
CA VAL A 83 -30.34 1.31 29.96
C VAL A 83 -31.45 1.00 30.95
N PHE A 84 -32.68 0.86 30.46
CA PHE A 84 -33.80 0.40 31.26
C PHE A 84 -33.65 -1.09 31.57
N SER A 85 -33.54 -1.41 32.86
CA SER A 85 -33.61 -2.75 33.41
C SER A 85 -34.82 -2.88 34.35
N GLU A 86 -35.13 -4.09 34.82
CA GLU A 86 -36.25 -4.35 35.72
C GLU A 86 -36.18 -3.51 37.01
N GLY A 87 -34.99 -3.37 37.59
CA GLY A 87 -34.75 -2.59 38.81
C GLY A 87 -34.48 -1.10 38.58
N TYR A 88 -34.50 -0.58 37.36
CA TYR A 88 -34.21 0.84 37.09
C TYR A 88 -35.14 1.76 37.90
N ALA A 89 -36.44 1.48 37.90
CA ALA A 89 -37.44 2.29 38.63
C ALA A 89 -37.42 2.11 40.16
N SER A 90 -36.62 1.19 40.70
CA SER A 90 -36.39 1.07 42.15
C SER A 90 -35.41 2.12 42.68
N SER A 91 -34.68 2.79 41.78
CA SER A 91 -33.61 3.73 42.10
C SER A 91 -34.09 5.17 41.98
N ARG A 92 -34.17 5.90 43.10
CA ARG A 92 -34.41 7.36 43.07
C ARG A 92 -33.37 8.07 42.20
N TRP A 93 -32.12 7.63 42.26
CA TRP A 93 -31.02 8.22 41.51
C TRP A 93 -31.22 8.09 40.00
N CYS A 94 -31.55 6.90 39.50
CA CYS A 94 -31.78 6.67 38.06
C CYS A 94 -33.00 7.46 37.53
N LEU A 95 -34.02 7.68 38.39
CA LEU A 95 -35.19 8.49 38.03
C LEU A 95 -34.91 10.00 38.05
N ASP A 96 -34.10 10.47 38.99
CA ASP A 96 -33.66 11.86 39.05
C ASP A 96 -32.68 12.17 37.89
N GLU A 97 -31.78 11.24 37.51
CA GLU A 97 -30.95 11.32 36.29
C GLU A 97 -31.82 11.41 35.02
N LEU A 98 -32.85 10.56 34.92
CA LEU A 98 -33.75 10.55 33.77
C LEU A 98 -34.46 11.90 33.60
N LEU A 99 -34.90 12.52 34.69
CA LEU A 99 -35.47 13.87 34.65
C LEU A 99 -34.46 14.86 34.08
N LYS A 100 -33.21 14.84 34.56
CA LYS A 100 -32.17 15.75 34.08
C LYS A 100 -31.84 15.53 32.60
N ILE A 101 -31.76 14.28 32.15
CA ILE A 101 -31.54 13.94 30.73
C ILE A 101 -32.67 14.51 29.85
N LEU A 102 -33.93 14.39 30.28
CA LEU A 102 -35.06 14.94 29.53
C LEU A 102 -35.10 16.46 29.54
N ASP A 103 -34.68 17.10 30.64
CA ASP A 103 -34.50 18.56 30.69
C ASP A 103 -33.40 18.99 29.72
N CYS A 104 -32.24 18.32 29.71
CA CYS A 104 -31.15 18.58 28.77
C CYS A 104 -31.56 18.34 27.31
N ARG A 105 -32.41 17.35 27.03
CA ARG A 105 -32.99 17.15 25.70
C ARG A 105 -33.84 18.33 25.26
N LYS A 106 -34.68 18.88 26.15
CA LYS A 106 -35.58 20.00 25.84
C LYS A 106 -34.81 21.31 25.68
N GLU A 107 -33.82 21.55 26.55
CA GLU A 107 -33.06 22.80 26.59
C GLU A 107 -31.92 22.83 25.56
N TYR A 108 -31.30 21.68 25.30
CA TYR A 108 -30.04 21.60 24.55
C TYR A 108 -30.06 20.65 23.35
N ALA A 109 -31.24 20.13 22.99
CA ALA A 109 -31.41 19.18 21.89
C ALA A 109 -30.53 17.92 22.01
N GLN A 110 -30.15 17.54 23.24
CA GLN A 110 -29.40 16.32 23.51
C GLN A 110 -30.15 15.10 22.96
N ILE A 111 -29.44 14.22 22.25
CA ILE A 111 -30.03 12.99 21.73
C ILE A 111 -30.20 11.99 22.87
N VAL A 112 -31.36 11.34 22.93
CA VAL A 112 -31.66 10.32 23.93
C VAL A 112 -31.95 8.98 23.25
N ILE A 113 -31.28 7.92 23.68
CA ILE A 113 -31.41 6.55 23.14
C ILE A 113 -31.78 5.59 24.28
N PRO A 114 -33.03 5.08 24.33
CA PRO A 114 -33.38 4.06 25.30
C PRO A 114 -32.94 2.67 24.83
N VAL A 115 -32.39 1.88 25.76
CA VAL A 115 -32.09 0.45 25.60
C VAL A 115 -32.90 -0.30 26.66
N PHE A 116 -33.86 -1.10 26.23
CA PHE A 116 -34.71 -1.92 27.09
C PHE A 116 -34.05 -3.29 27.27
N TYR A 117 -33.26 -3.42 28.33
CA TYR A 117 -32.49 -4.62 28.65
C TYR A 117 -33.29 -5.54 29.58
N ARG A 118 -33.76 -6.65 29.03
CA ARG A 118 -34.60 -7.67 29.70
C ARG A 118 -35.86 -7.10 30.35
N VAL A 119 -36.36 -5.97 29.83
CA VAL A 119 -37.63 -5.35 30.22
C VAL A 119 -38.41 -4.99 28.96
N ASN A 120 -39.73 -5.18 28.98
CA ASN A 120 -40.56 -4.80 27.84
C ASN A 120 -40.76 -3.26 27.82
N PRO A 121 -40.62 -2.58 26.66
CA PRO A 121 -40.85 -1.14 26.54
C PRO A 121 -42.21 -0.68 27.07
N SER A 122 -43.25 -1.50 26.93
CA SER A 122 -44.59 -1.21 27.44
C SER A 122 -44.68 -1.23 28.97
N HIS A 123 -43.85 -2.04 29.65
CA HIS A 123 -43.78 -2.07 31.11
C HIS A 123 -43.18 -0.79 31.66
N VAL A 124 -42.13 -0.28 31.00
CA VAL A 124 -41.54 1.03 31.33
C VAL A 124 -42.52 2.16 31.04
N ARG A 125 -43.17 2.14 29.86
CA ARG A 125 -44.09 3.18 29.41
C ARG A 125 -45.37 3.30 30.24
N LYS A 126 -45.95 2.17 30.65
CA LYS A 126 -47.20 2.14 31.43
C LYS A 126 -46.97 1.96 32.93
N GLN A 127 -45.71 1.77 33.34
CA GLN A 127 -45.31 1.46 34.72
C GLN A 127 -46.11 0.28 35.30
N ILE A 128 -46.13 -0.85 34.58
CA ILE A 128 -46.85 -2.08 34.93
C ILE A 128 -45.89 -3.24 35.23
N GLU A 129 -46.43 -4.39 35.67
CA GLU A 129 -45.67 -5.59 36.02
C GLU A 129 -44.61 -5.32 37.10
N ASN A 130 -43.55 -6.12 37.16
CA ASN A 130 -42.46 -5.98 38.14
C ASN A 130 -41.82 -4.58 38.13
N PHE A 131 -41.74 -3.95 36.96
CA PHE A 131 -41.25 -2.57 36.84
C PHE A 131 -42.18 -1.58 37.57
N GLY A 132 -43.49 -1.74 37.39
CA GLY A 132 -44.53 -0.97 38.07
C GLY A 132 -44.59 -1.19 39.59
N VAL A 133 -44.34 -2.43 40.05
CA VAL A 133 -44.25 -2.75 41.48
C VAL A 133 -43.06 -2.02 42.11
N SER A 134 -41.89 -2.05 41.46
CA SER A 134 -40.70 -1.34 41.91
C SER A 134 -40.90 0.18 41.92
N PHE A 135 -41.53 0.72 40.88
CA PHE A 135 -41.87 2.14 40.79
C PHE A 135 -42.87 2.58 41.86
N SER A 136 -43.91 1.77 42.13
CA SER A 136 -44.95 2.10 43.11
C SER A 136 -44.39 2.18 44.53
N LYS A 137 -43.55 1.19 44.92
CA LYS A 137 -42.86 1.17 46.22
C LYS A 137 -42.00 2.42 46.43
N LEU A 138 -41.31 2.88 45.39
CA LEU A 138 -40.51 4.10 45.47
C LEU A 138 -41.39 5.36 45.48
N GLY A 139 -42.46 5.37 44.69
CA GLY A 139 -43.41 6.48 44.62
C GLY A 139 -44.18 6.72 45.92
N GLU A 140 -44.42 5.69 46.73
CA GLU A 140 -44.98 5.82 48.08
C GLU A 140 -44.04 6.58 49.03
N ARG A 141 -42.72 6.43 48.86
CA ARG A 141 -41.71 7.15 49.66
C ARG A 141 -41.53 8.61 49.23
N PHE A 142 -41.85 8.92 47.97
CA PHE A 142 -41.66 10.24 47.38
C PHE A 142 -42.88 10.66 46.54
N PRO A 143 -44.03 10.91 47.18
CA PRO A 143 -45.28 11.21 46.48
C PRO A 143 -45.17 12.45 45.58
N ASP A 144 -44.44 13.48 46.02
CA ASP A 144 -44.28 14.75 45.30
C ASP A 144 -43.51 14.60 43.97
N LYS A 145 -42.65 13.58 43.86
CA LYS A 145 -41.86 13.29 42.65
C LYS A 145 -42.50 12.23 41.75
N LYS A 146 -43.39 11.40 42.29
CA LYS A 146 -43.99 10.24 41.61
C LYS A 146 -44.59 10.61 40.25
N GLN A 147 -45.34 11.71 40.17
CA GLN A 147 -45.95 12.13 38.92
C GLN A 147 -44.91 12.53 37.88
N ARG A 148 -43.88 13.31 38.27
CA ARG A 148 -42.80 13.73 37.36
C ARG A 148 -42.01 12.54 36.82
N TRP A 149 -41.67 11.59 37.68
CA TRP A 149 -40.99 10.37 37.26
C TRP A 149 -41.84 9.50 36.33
N SER A 150 -43.14 9.36 36.59
CA SER A 150 -44.06 8.62 35.70
C SER A 150 -44.13 9.26 34.32
N SER A 151 -44.23 10.60 34.24
CA SER A 151 -44.20 11.32 32.96
C SER A 151 -42.87 11.13 32.23
N ALA A 152 -41.74 11.19 32.94
CA ALA A 152 -40.40 11.00 32.38
C ALA A 152 -40.19 9.59 31.80
N LEU A 153 -40.59 8.55 32.54
CA LEU A 153 -40.53 7.16 32.08
C LEU A 153 -41.40 6.94 30.84
N THR A 154 -42.60 7.53 30.83
CA THR A 154 -43.51 7.46 29.69
C THR A 154 -42.92 8.17 28.47
N GLU A 155 -42.34 9.36 28.64
CA GLU A 155 -41.69 10.14 27.59
C GLU A 155 -40.50 9.39 27.00
N ALA A 156 -39.57 8.93 27.83
CA ALA A 156 -38.37 8.23 27.40
C ALA A 156 -38.67 6.89 26.72
N ALA A 157 -39.67 6.15 27.20
CA ALA A 157 -40.09 4.88 26.60
C ALA A 157 -40.82 5.04 25.25
N ASN A 158 -41.14 6.28 24.84
CA ASN A 158 -41.68 6.59 23.51
C ASN A 158 -40.60 6.93 22.49
N PHE A 159 -39.33 7.08 22.89
CA PHE A 159 -38.25 7.32 21.92
C PHE A 159 -37.87 6.03 21.18
N SER A 160 -37.40 6.20 19.95
CA SER A 160 -36.82 5.10 19.16
C SER A 160 -35.56 4.59 19.84
N GLY A 161 -35.56 3.30 20.17
CA GLY A 161 -34.46 2.64 20.88
C GLY A 161 -34.46 1.13 20.65
N PHE A 162 -33.74 0.41 21.50
CA PHE A 162 -33.41 -1.00 21.29
C PHE A 162 -34.05 -1.90 22.34
N ASP A 163 -34.76 -2.95 21.93
CA ASP A 163 -35.30 -3.97 22.83
C ASP A 163 -34.43 -5.22 22.77
N SER A 164 -33.84 -5.62 23.91
CA SER A 164 -32.94 -6.77 23.95
C SER A 164 -33.59 -8.09 23.54
N HIS A 165 -34.91 -8.23 23.65
CA HIS A 165 -35.62 -9.46 23.26
C HIS A 165 -35.67 -9.66 21.74
N VAL A 166 -35.41 -8.61 20.95
CA VAL A 166 -35.37 -8.68 19.48
C VAL A 166 -34.05 -9.27 18.98
N PHE A 167 -32.99 -9.18 19.77
CA PHE A 167 -31.65 -9.60 19.37
C PHE A 167 -31.36 -11.05 19.78
N ARG A 168 -30.57 -11.76 18.97
CA ARG A 168 -30.20 -13.15 19.25
C ARG A 168 -29.24 -13.27 20.43
N ASN A 169 -28.33 -12.31 20.58
CA ASN A 169 -27.36 -12.27 21.66
C ASN A 169 -26.99 -10.83 22.05
N GLU A 170 -26.42 -10.67 23.23
CA GLU A 170 -26.06 -9.36 23.79
C GLU A 170 -24.96 -8.66 22.97
N SER A 171 -24.03 -9.39 22.36
CA SER A 171 -22.98 -8.79 21.51
C SER A 171 -23.53 -8.10 20.26
N GLU A 172 -24.56 -8.67 19.64
CA GLU A 172 -25.23 -8.10 18.46
C GLU A 172 -25.98 -6.83 18.84
N LEU A 173 -26.67 -6.84 19.99
CA LEU A 173 -27.31 -5.65 20.55
C LEU A 173 -26.28 -4.55 20.81
N ILE A 174 -25.18 -4.86 21.50
CA ILE A 174 -24.12 -3.88 21.82
C ILE A 174 -23.57 -3.28 20.54
N LYS A 175 -23.21 -4.10 19.55
CA LYS A 175 -22.69 -3.62 18.28
C LYS A 175 -23.68 -2.67 17.59
N THR A 176 -24.95 -3.04 17.52
CA THR A 176 -25.99 -2.23 16.88
C THR A 176 -26.20 -0.90 17.60
N VAL A 177 -26.17 -0.91 18.95
CA VAL A 177 -26.26 0.32 19.76
C VAL A 177 -25.06 1.23 19.49
N VAL A 178 -23.83 0.69 19.44
CA VAL A 178 -22.61 1.46 19.18
C VAL A 178 -22.63 2.05 17.76
N ASP A 179 -23.05 1.27 16.76
CA ASP A 179 -23.14 1.72 15.36
C ASP A 179 -24.15 2.88 15.20
N GLU A 180 -25.30 2.80 15.87
CA GLU A 180 -26.30 3.89 15.87
C GLU A 180 -25.77 5.15 16.58
N ILE A 181 -25.08 4.99 17.71
CA ILE A 181 -24.45 6.11 18.42
C ILE A 181 -23.41 6.79 17.53
N LEU A 182 -22.56 6.02 16.85
CA LEU A 182 -21.59 6.54 15.89
C LEU A 182 -22.28 7.35 14.79
N GLU A 183 -23.34 6.80 14.19
CA GLU A 183 -24.09 7.48 13.13
C GLU A 183 -24.71 8.80 13.61
N ARG A 184 -25.22 8.83 14.84
CA ARG A 184 -25.81 10.04 15.44
C ARG A 184 -24.75 11.07 15.83
N LEU A 185 -23.60 10.65 16.35
CA LEU A 185 -22.48 11.55 16.63
C LEU A 185 -21.95 12.20 15.35
N LEU A 186 -21.92 11.48 14.21
CA LEU A 186 -21.58 12.05 12.90
C LEU A 186 -22.55 13.16 12.45
N LYS A 187 -23.81 13.10 12.89
CA LYS A 187 -24.83 14.12 12.60
C LYS A 187 -24.78 15.30 13.56
N VAL A 188 -24.35 15.09 14.81
CA VAL A 188 -24.29 16.11 15.87
C VAL A 188 -22.97 16.89 15.88
N ALA A 189 -21.86 16.25 15.50
CA ALA A 189 -20.60 16.96 15.33
C ALA A 189 -20.82 18.08 14.31
N PRO A 190 -20.49 19.35 14.63
CA PRO A 190 -20.57 20.40 13.66
C PRO A 190 -19.64 20.01 12.51
N PHE A 191 -20.26 19.68 11.38
CA PHE A 191 -19.66 19.87 10.07
C PHE A 191 -19.38 21.38 9.97
N ASP A 192 -18.26 21.81 10.55
CA ASP A 192 -17.64 23.08 10.23
C ASP A 192 -17.23 23.00 8.76
N ASN A 193 -18.21 23.30 7.91
CA ASN A 193 -18.13 23.89 6.57
C ASN A 193 -19.33 23.55 5.65
N LYS A 194 -20.46 23.01 6.14
CA LYS A 194 -21.67 22.95 5.27
C LYS A 194 -22.22 24.32 4.92
N ASN A 195 -21.87 25.36 5.68
CA ASN A 195 -22.34 26.72 5.43
C ASN A 195 -21.31 27.64 4.73
N GLN A 196 -20.20 27.11 4.21
CA GLN A 196 -19.22 27.93 3.46
C GLN A 196 -18.66 27.33 2.16
N LEU A 197 -19.05 26.11 1.77
CA LEU A 197 -18.54 25.49 0.55
C LEU A 197 -19.71 24.99 -0.31
N VAL A 198 -19.93 25.64 -1.46
CA VAL A 198 -20.97 25.30 -2.43
C VAL A 198 -20.31 24.64 -3.64
N GLY A 199 -20.74 23.44 -4.02
CA GLY A 199 -20.38 22.80 -5.30
C GLY A 199 -19.05 22.02 -5.28
N VAL A 200 -18.68 21.47 -4.12
CA VAL A 200 -17.44 20.68 -3.96
C VAL A 200 -17.73 19.18 -3.90
N GLU A 201 -18.98 18.81 -3.63
CA GLU A 201 -19.46 17.44 -3.40
C GLU A 201 -19.20 16.53 -4.60
N SER A 202 -19.55 16.96 -5.82
CA SER A 202 -19.34 16.15 -7.03
C SER A 202 -17.86 15.88 -7.32
N ARG A 203 -16.98 16.83 -6.99
CA ARG A 203 -15.52 16.68 -7.13
C ARG A 203 -14.95 15.73 -6.08
N VAL A 204 -15.51 15.72 -4.88
CA VAL A 204 -15.13 14.78 -3.83
C VAL A 204 -15.52 13.36 -4.23
N GLU A 205 -16.73 13.14 -4.75
CA GLU A 205 -17.17 11.82 -5.25
C GLU A 205 -16.31 11.31 -6.41
N GLU A 206 -15.94 12.19 -7.36
CA GLU A 206 -15.04 11.86 -8.47
C GLU A 206 -13.64 11.46 -7.96
N ILE A 207 -13.11 12.19 -6.98
CA ILE A 207 -11.83 11.87 -6.35
C ILE A 207 -11.90 10.56 -5.54
N GLU A 208 -13.00 10.26 -4.87
CA GLU A 208 -13.19 8.98 -4.16
C GLU A 208 -13.14 7.79 -5.10
N SER A 209 -13.78 7.89 -6.27
CA SER A 209 -13.70 6.89 -7.34
C SER A 209 -12.25 6.69 -7.82
N LEU A 210 -11.49 7.79 -7.96
CA LEU A 210 -10.08 7.72 -8.35
C LEU A 210 -9.16 7.15 -7.25
N LEU A 211 -9.43 7.44 -5.97
CA LEU A 211 -8.71 6.88 -4.83
C LEU A 211 -8.90 5.36 -4.71
N ALA A 212 -10.07 4.84 -5.09
CA ALA A 212 -10.31 3.40 -5.15
C ALA A 212 -9.51 2.72 -6.29
N ALA A 213 -9.15 3.47 -7.34
CA ALA A 213 -8.47 2.96 -8.53
C ALA A 213 -6.93 3.09 -8.49
N ALA A 214 -6.38 3.99 -7.68
CA ALA A 214 -4.93 4.27 -7.65
C ALA A 214 -4.38 4.53 -6.24
N PRO A 215 -3.15 4.06 -5.93
CA PRO A 215 -2.54 4.23 -4.61
C PRO A 215 -2.02 5.65 -4.33
N ILE A 216 -1.86 6.49 -5.36
CA ILE A 216 -1.40 7.88 -5.24
C ILE A 216 -2.27 8.76 -6.13
N LEU A 217 -2.84 9.82 -5.55
CA LEU A 217 -3.65 10.80 -6.27
C LEU A 217 -3.08 12.21 -6.09
N GLY A 218 -2.81 12.87 -7.21
CA GLY A 218 -2.35 14.27 -7.24
C GLY A 218 -3.50 15.23 -7.53
N ILE A 219 -3.72 16.22 -6.67
CA ILE A 219 -4.68 17.30 -6.89
C ILE A 219 -3.92 18.54 -7.40
N TRP A 220 -4.15 18.94 -8.64
CA TRP A 220 -3.45 20.05 -9.31
C TRP A 220 -4.41 21.12 -9.86
N GLY A 221 -3.91 22.33 -10.10
CA GLY A 221 -4.72 23.47 -10.60
C GLY A 221 -4.21 24.84 -10.17
N ILE A 222 -4.82 25.90 -10.70
CA ILE A 222 -4.44 27.31 -10.47
C ILE A 222 -4.60 27.69 -8.98
N GLY A 223 -3.83 28.67 -8.50
CA GLY A 223 -3.96 29.20 -7.13
C GLY A 223 -5.40 29.64 -6.83
N GLY A 224 -5.89 29.38 -5.61
CA GLY A 224 -7.24 29.77 -5.19
C GLY A 224 -8.39 28.86 -5.62
N VAL A 225 -8.17 27.86 -6.50
CA VAL A 225 -9.22 26.95 -7.00
C VAL A 225 -9.79 25.96 -5.96
N GLY A 226 -9.34 26.02 -4.70
CA GLY A 226 -9.85 25.17 -3.63
C GLY A 226 -9.18 23.81 -3.46
N LYS A 227 -7.98 23.58 -4.03
CA LYS A 227 -7.22 22.30 -3.90
C LYS A 227 -7.07 21.84 -2.44
N THR A 228 -6.59 22.75 -1.58
CA THR A 228 -6.37 22.48 -0.15
C THR A 228 -7.69 22.18 0.56
N THR A 229 -8.77 22.85 0.14
CA THR A 229 -10.11 22.64 0.70
C THR A 229 -10.64 21.25 0.34
N ILE A 230 -10.55 20.86 -0.93
CA ILE A 230 -10.94 19.53 -1.41
C ILE A 230 -10.14 18.44 -0.68
N ALA A 231 -8.81 18.58 -0.61
CA ALA A 231 -7.93 17.63 0.08
C ALA A 231 -8.32 17.46 1.56
N ARG A 232 -8.64 18.56 2.24
CA ARG A 232 -9.06 18.54 3.65
C ARG A 232 -10.43 17.87 3.85
N VAL A 233 -11.39 18.13 2.96
CA VAL A 233 -12.72 17.48 3.01
C VAL A 233 -12.58 15.96 2.82
N ILE A 234 -11.79 15.52 1.84
CA ILE A 234 -11.51 14.09 1.62
C ILE A 234 -10.80 13.48 2.82
N PHE A 235 -9.74 14.11 3.32
CA PHE A 235 -8.99 13.63 4.48
C PHE A 235 -9.90 13.42 5.69
N ASN A 236 -10.76 14.39 6.00
CA ASN A 236 -11.69 14.27 7.13
C ASN A 236 -12.72 13.14 6.94
N LYS A 237 -13.08 12.82 5.69
CA LYS A 237 -14.04 11.76 5.37
C LYS A 237 -13.42 10.37 5.44
N ILE A 238 -12.18 10.20 4.96
CA ILE A 238 -11.54 8.87 4.88
C ILE A 238 -10.63 8.54 6.06
N SER A 239 -10.15 9.54 6.82
CA SER A 239 -9.17 9.35 7.90
C SER A 239 -9.60 8.33 8.95
N ARG A 240 -10.89 8.24 9.26
CA ARG A 240 -11.46 7.29 10.22
C ARG A 240 -11.38 5.82 9.75
N ASN A 241 -11.32 5.56 8.45
CA ASN A 241 -11.10 4.20 7.92
C ASN A 241 -9.66 3.71 8.17
N PHE A 242 -8.75 4.61 8.54
CA PHE A 242 -7.37 4.32 8.88
C PHE A 242 -7.12 4.41 10.41
N GLU A 243 -8.19 4.55 11.20
CA GLU A 243 -8.13 4.61 12.66
C GLU A 243 -7.68 3.26 13.24
N GLY A 244 -6.67 3.27 14.12
CA GLY A 244 -5.93 2.07 14.55
C GLY A 244 -4.77 1.64 13.63
N TYR A 245 -4.82 1.93 12.32
CA TYR A 245 -3.64 1.76 11.47
C TYR A 245 -2.57 2.81 11.77
N LYS A 246 -2.94 3.96 12.34
CA LYS A 246 -1.96 4.98 12.80
C LYS A 246 -0.97 4.39 13.81
N GLU A 247 -1.45 3.76 14.87
CA GLU A 247 -0.62 3.14 15.91
C GLU A 247 0.20 1.98 15.36
N LEU A 248 -0.41 1.13 14.53
CA LEU A 248 0.29 0.03 13.87
C LEU A 248 1.37 0.55 12.91
N SER A 249 1.09 1.64 12.20
CA SER A 249 2.05 2.33 11.32
C SER A 249 3.17 2.96 12.13
N GLU A 250 2.88 3.58 13.27
CA GLU A 250 3.90 4.11 14.19
C GLU A 250 4.82 2.99 14.70
N ILE A 251 4.27 1.81 15.02
CA ILE A 251 5.10 0.64 15.41
C ILE A 251 5.97 0.17 14.24
N VAL A 252 5.43 0.11 13.02
CA VAL A 252 6.20 -0.25 11.81
C VAL A 252 7.29 0.78 11.53
N ILE A 253 7.00 2.08 11.70
CA ILE A 253 7.96 3.18 11.54
C ILE A 253 9.05 3.09 12.61
N ASN A 254 8.66 2.88 13.86
CA ASN A 254 9.58 2.72 14.99
C ASN A 254 10.44 1.47 14.84
N TYR A 255 9.88 0.37 14.33
CA TYR A 255 10.63 -0.84 14.01
C TYR A 255 11.61 -0.60 12.86
N ALA A 256 11.18 0.12 11.83
CA ALA A 256 12.02 0.46 10.69
C ALA A 256 13.13 1.48 11.05
N GLN A 257 13.03 2.21 12.16
CA GLN A 257 14.03 3.18 12.65
C GLN A 257 14.56 4.14 11.56
N GLY A 258 13.67 4.62 10.69
CA GLY A 258 14.04 5.57 9.62
C GLY A 258 14.85 4.95 8.46
N VAL A 259 14.80 3.62 8.31
CA VAL A 259 15.29 2.90 7.14
C VAL A 259 14.25 2.93 6.03
N PRO A 260 14.54 3.57 4.89
CA PRO A 260 13.60 3.61 3.78
C PRO A 260 13.28 2.21 3.21
N LEU A 261 14.27 1.31 3.10
CA LEU A 261 14.06 -0.04 2.55
C LEU A 261 13.15 -0.90 3.42
N ALA A 262 13.34 -0.83 4.74
CA ALA A 262 12.49 -1.54 5.68
C ALA A 262 11.06 -1.00 5.64
N LEU A 263 10.89 0.32 5.53
CA LEU A 263 9.58 0.94 5.36
C LEU A 263 8.90 0.51 4.07
N GLU A 264 9.63 0.45 2.97
CA GLU A 264 9.08 0.00 1.68
C GLU A 264 8.67 -1.46 1.70
N ILE A 265 9.54 -2.35 2.21
CA ILE A 265 9.24 -3.78 2.29
C ILE A 265 8.07 -4.05 3.24
N LEU A 266 8.09 -3.46 4.44
CA LEU A 266 7.03 -3.63 5.43
C LEU A 266 5.74 -3.00 4.94
N GLY A 267 5.80 -1.79 4.40
CA GLY A 267 4.66 -1.10 3.78
C GLY A 267 4.04 -1.96 2.69
N CYS A 268 4.82 -2.50 1.77
CA CYS A 268 4.33 -3.37 0.70
C CYS A 268 3.74 -4.69 1.18
N TYR A 269 4.33 -5.29 2.23
CA TYR A 269 3.80 -6.51 2.83
C TYR A 269 2.43 -6.28 3.48
N LEU A 270 2.26 -5.12 4.12
CA LEU A 270 1.09 -4.75 4.92
C LEU A 270 0.00 -4.00 4.12
N PHE A 271 0.36 -3.41 2.98
CA PHE A 271 -0.56 -2.62 2.16
C PHE A 271 -1.78 -3.42 1.71
N GLY A 272 -2.97 -2.84 1.92
CA GLY A 272 -4.27 -3.44 1.58
C GLY A 272 -4.58 -4.73 2.35
N ARG A 273 -3.96 -4.98 3.50
CA ARG A 273 -4.28 -6.10 4.39
C ARG A 273 -5.11 -5.62 5.59
N GLU A 274 -5.94 -6.50 6.10
CA GLU A 274 -6.76 -6.28 7.29
C GLU A 274 -5.91 -6.09 8.55
N LYS A 275 -6.49 -5.44 9.56
CA LYS A 275 -5.83 -5.06 10.82
C LYS A 275 -5.20 -6.25 11.54
N GLU A 276 -5.86 -7.40 11.52
CA GLU A 276 -5.38 -8.65 12.13
C GLU A 276 -4.05 -9.15 11.52
N VAL A 277 -3.87 -8.94 10.20
CA VAL A 277 -2.63 -9.29 9.50
C VAL A 277 -1.51 -8.33 9.90
N TRP A 278 -1.81 -7.04 10.08
CA TRP A 278 -0.86 -6.06 10.61
C TRP A 278 -0.42 -6.43 12.02
N GLU A 279 -1.36 -6.73 12.91
CA GLU A 279 -1.08 -7.11 14.29
C GLU A 279 -0.25 -8.41 14.36
N SER A 280 -0.60 -9.42 13.56
CA SER A 280 0.17 -10.67 13.45
C SER A 280 1.60 -10.44 12.94
N ALA A 281 1.76 -9.61 11.90
CA ALA A 281 3.06 -9.25 11.36
C ALA A 281 3.91 -8.48 12.38
N ILE A 282 3.33 -7.49 13.05
CA ILE A 282 3.99 -6.71 14.09
C ILE A 282 4.38 -7.60 15.28
N ASN A 283 3.53 -8.54 15.69
CA ASN A 283 3.86 -9.49 16.75
C ASN A 283 5.02 -10.43 16.36
N LYS A 284 5.13 -10.81 15.09
CA LYS A 284 6.31 -11.53 14.58
C LYS A 284 7.57 -10.67 14.60
N LEU A 285 7.48 -9.40 14.19
CA LEU A 285 8.59 -8.44 14.24
C LEU A 285 9.07 -8.18 15.68
N LYS A 286 8.15 -8.11 16.65
CA LYS A 286 8.45 -8.00 18.08
C LYS A 286 9.13 -9.26 18.64
N ARG A 287 8.78 -10.44 18.15
CA ARG A 287 9.36 -11.73 18.58
C ARG A 287 10.74 -12.02 17.99
N ILE A 288 11.04 -11.47 16.82
CA ILE A 288 12.35 -11.61 16.16
C ILE A 288 12.97 -10.22 15.97
N PRO A 289 13.35 -9.49 17.04
CA PRO A 289 14.18 -8.32 16.92
C PRO A 289 15.62 -8.81 16.68
N ASN A 290 15.86 -9.46 15.54
CA ASN A 290 17.20 -9.92 15.23
C ASN A 290 18.02 -8.67 14.90
N LYS A 291 18.85 -8.23 15.85
CA LYS A 291 19.76 -7.09 15.70
C LYS A 291 20.58 -7.18 14.41
N GLU A 292 20.90 -8.38 13.92
CA GLU A 292 21.59 -8.55 12.63
C GLU A 292 20.70 -8.18 11.45
N ILE A 293 19.44 -8.61 11.42
CA ILE A 293 18.47 -8.22 10.38
C ILE A 293 18.18 -6.73 10.47
N GLN A 294 18.04 -6.17 11.68
CA GLN A 294 17.91 -4.72 11.85
C GLN A 294 19.18 -3.95 11.45
N ASN A 295 20.38 -4.50 11.64
CA ASN A 295 21.65 -3.88 11.21
C ASN A 295 21.85 -3.97 9.68
N VAL A 296 21.34 -5.03 9.05
CA VAL A 296 21.28 -5.21 7.59
C VAL A 296 20.19 -4.34 6.97
N LEU A 297 19.06 -4.14 7.64
CA LEU A 297 18.03 -3.21 7.20
C LEU A 297 18.47 -1.76 7.45
N LYS A 298 19.19 -1.45 8.54
CA LYS A 298 19.69 -0.11 8.93
C LYS A 298 20.46 0.67 7.87
N GLY A 299 20.80 0.08 6.73
CA GLY A 299 21.58 0.76 5.72
C GLY A 299 22.93 1.17 6.32
N THR A 300 23.55 0.30 7.12
CA THR A 300 24.84 0.65 7.73
C THR A 300 25.88 0.85 6.63
N GLU A 301 26.87 1.72 6.86
CA GLU A 301 28.05 1.89 6.00
C GLU A 301 28.81 0.57 5.73
N LYS A 302 28.44 -0.53 6.40
CA LYS A 302 29.03 -1.86 6.25
C LYS A 302 28.36 -2.72 5.18
N ILE A 303 27.16 -2.39 4.71
CA ILE A 303 26.44 -3.24 3.77
C ILE A 303 27.11 -3.15 2.41
N GLU A 304 27.68 -4.27 1.99
CA GLU A 304 28.31 -4.41 0.68
C GLU A 304 27.45 -5.19 -0.32
N GLY A 305 26.44 -5.91 0.16
CA GLY A 305 25.61 -6.78 -0.68
C GLY A 305 24.17 -6.92 -0.21
N ILE A 306 23.25 -6.91 -1.16
CA ILE A 306 21.82 -7.23 -0.95
C ILE A 306 21.44 -8.37 -1.89
N CYS A 307 20.81 -9.40 -1.32
CA CYS A 307 20.21 -10.51 -2.06
C CYS A 307 18.77 -10.67 -1.59
N PHE A 308 17.81 -10.58 -2.50
CA PHE A 308 16.39 -10.55 -2.17
C PHE A 308 15.58 -11.44 -3.12
N ASP A 309 14.80 -12.34 -2.52
CA ASP A 309 13.89 -13.24 -3.23
C ASP A 309 12.50 -12.61 -3.38
N MET A 310 12.20 -12.12 -4.58
CA MET A 310 10.95 -11.47 -4.95
C MET A 310 9.76 -12.44 -5.03
N SER A 311 9.96 -13.76 -4.97
CA SER A 311 8.85 -14.72 -4.97
C SER A 311 7.96 -14.60 -3.74
N LYS A 312 8.56 -14.18 -2.61
CA LYS A 312 7.94 -14.18 -1.27
C LYS A 312 7.06 -12.97 -0.98
N VAL A 313 6.98 -12.04 -1.92
CA VAL A 313 6.25 -10.77 -1.80
C VAL A 313 5.21 -10.67 -2.91
N LYS A 314 4.06 -10.03 -2.63
CA LYS A 314 3.02 -9.83 -3.66
C LYS A 314 3.40 -8.72 -4.65
N GLN A 315 3.83 -7.58 -4.12
CA GLN A 315 4.29 -6.42 -4.87
C GLN A 315 5.31 -5.65 -4.01
N ILE A 316 6.30 -4.98 -4.59
CA ILE A 316 7.19 -4.05 -3.90
C ILE A 316 7.25 -2.73 -4.67
N CYS A 317 7.11 -1.61 -3.98
CA CYS A 317 7.41 -0.27 -4.48
C CYS A 317 8.78 0.14 -3.92
N LEU A 318 9.82 0.16 -4.76
CA LEU A 318 11.16 0.62 -4.37
C LEU A 318 11.40 2.05 -4.83
N ASN A 319 11.79 2.93 -3.93
CA ASN A 319 12.41 4.21 -4.27
C ASN A 319 13.93 4.01 -4.37
N LEU A 320 14.59 4.48 -5.43
CA LEU A 320 16.05 4.39 -5.50
C LEU A 320 16.77 5.22 -4.40
N ASP A 321 16.09 6.22 -3.85
CA ASP A 321 16.58 6.99 -2.70
C ASP A 321 16.77 6.09 -1.48
N THR A 322 16.14 4.91 -1.45
CA THR A 322 16.30 3.92 -0.40
C THR A 322 17.74 3.44 -0.22
N PHE A 323 18.50 3.36 -1.31
CA PHE A 323 19.89 2.94 -1.24
C PHE A 323 20.81 4.07 -0.77
N THR A 324 20.30 5.29 -0.51
CA THR A 324 21.15 6.47 -0.27
C THR A 324 21.96 6.46 1.03
N LYS A 325 21.69 5.52 1.94
CA LYS A 325 22.49 5.36 3.17
C LYS A 325 23.55 4.24 3.03
N MET A 326 23.52 3.48 1.92
CA MET A 326 24.33 2.26 1.72
C MET A 326 25.59 2.53 0.88
N HIS A 327 26.48 3.40 1.36
CA HIS A 327 27.63 3.90 0.58
C HIS A 327 28.71 2.88 0.20
N LYS A 328 28.65 1.64 0.70
CA LYS A 328 29.56 0.54 0.34
C LYS A 328 28.89 -0.56 -0.48
N LEU A 329 27.64 -0.37 -0.92
CA LEU A 329 26.92 -1.37 -1.69
C LEU A 329 27.65 -1.67 -3.02
N ARG A 330 28.05 -2.93 -3.19
CA ARG A 330 28.77 -3.47 -4.35
C ARG A 330 28.01 -4.61 -5.03
N PHE A 331 27.13 -5.31 -4.31
CA PHE A 331 26.38 -6.45 -4.80
C PHE A 331 24.88 -6.19 -4.61
N LEU A 332 24.10 -6.34 -5.68
CA LEU A 332 22.65 -6.18 -5.65
C LEU A 332 22.02 -7.30 -6.48
N LYS A 333 21.19 -8.13 -5.85
CA LYS A 333 20.54 -9.27 -6.48
C LYS A 333 19.08 -9.35 -6.08
N PHE A 334 18.18 -9.08 -7.02
CA PHE A 334 16.74 -9.32 -6.91
C PHE A 334 16.37 -10.46 -7.85
N TYR A 335 15.93 -11.59 -7.32
CA TYR A 335 15.60 -12.78 -8.11
C TYR A 335 14.22 -13.31 -7.73
N ASN A 336 13.54 -14.00 -8.65
CA ASN A 336 12.29 -14.68 -8.37
C ASN A 336 12.50 -16.20 -8.44
N SER A 337 12.37 -16.90 -7.30
CA SER A 337 12.51 -18.37 -7.27
C SER A 337 11.30 -19.12 -7.84
N ILE A 338 10.16 -18.43 -8.06
CA ILE A 338 8.94 -19.01 -8.61
C ILE A 338 8.63 -18.33 -9.95
N SER A 339 8.51 -19.12 -11.01
CA SER A 339 8.34 -18.65 -12.39
C SER A 339 6.91 -18.19 -12.69
N GLU A 340 6.45 -17.12 -12.04
CA GLU A 340 5.18 -16.46 -12.35
C GLU A 340 5.40 -15.10 -13.00
N GLY A 341 4.66 -14.85 -14.08
CA GLY A 341 4.84 -13.75 -15.01
C GLY A 341 4.36 -12.39 -14.47
N LYS A 342 5.06 -11.34 -14.95
CA LYS A 342 5.03 -9.91 -14.60
C LYS A 342 5.91 -9.53 -13.41
N SER A 343 6.59 -8.40 -13.55
CA SER A 343 7.42 -7.83 -12.48
C SER A 343 6.55 -7.52 -11.27
N LYS A 344 6.95 -8.06 -10.12
CA LYS A 344 6.34 -7.74 -8.82
C LYS A 344 6.90 -6.43 -8.25
N CYS A 345 7.91 -5.82 -8.90
CA CYS A 345 8.53 -4.60 -8.43
C CYS A 345 8.05 -3.39 -9.24
N MET A 346 7.51 -2.39 -8.58
CA MET A 346 7.39 -1.03 -9.10
C MET A 346 8.58 -0.22 -8.56
N VAL A 347 9.11 0.66 -9.38
CA VAL A 347 10.18 1.58 -8.97
C VAL A 347 9.68 3.00 -9.15
N SER A 348 9.70 3.80 -8.09
CA SER A 348 9.34 5.22 -8.11
C SER A 348 10.59 6.05 -7.89
N ASN A 349 10.85 7.02 -8.78
CA ASN A 349 12.00 7.93 -8.72
C ASN A 349 13.36 7.26 -8.99
N CYS A 350 14.12 7.78 -9.97
CA CYS A 350 15.37 7.17 -10.45
C CYS A 350 16.61 8.02 -10.18
N GLN A 351 16.50 9.08 -9.37
CA GLN A 351 17.55 10.09 -9.20
C GLN A 351 18.25 9.94 -7.83
N GLY A 352 19.20 9.01 -7.70
CA GLY A 352 19.96 8.86 -6.45
C GLY A 352 21.43 8.46 -6.66
N PRO A 353 22.46 9.04 -6.00
CA PRO A 353 23.86 8.88 -6.39
C PRO A 353 24.55 7.54 -6.03
N ILE A 354 23.88 6.57 -5.41
CA ILE A 354 24.58 5.50 -4.65
C ILE A 354 24.71 4.13 -5.32
N LEU A 355 23.94 3.87 -6.38
CA LEU A 355 24.23 2.70 -7.23
C LEU A 355 25.56 2.82 -7.98
N ALA A 356 26.23 3.97 -7.85
CA ALA A 356 27.51 4.31 -8.44
C ALA A 356 28.69 3.44 -8.02
N LYS A 357 28.57 2.58 -7.02
CA LYS A 357 29.62 1.65 -6.57
C LYS A 357 29.28 0.19 -6.81
N VAL A 358 28.09 -0.09 -7.35
CA VAL A 358 27.64 -1.46 -7.61
C VAL A 358 28.53 -2.09 -8.67
N ARG A 359 29.03 -3.28 -8.33
CA ARG A 359 29.87 -4.13 -9.19
C ARG A 359 29.08 -5.31 -9.73
N TYR A 360 28.17 -5.86 -8.95
CA TYR A 360 27.30 -6.96 -9.35
C TYR A 360 25.86 -6.50 -9.29
N PHE A 361 25.18 -6.49 -10.42
CA PHE A 361 23.78 -6.10 -10.53
C PHE A 361 22.98 -7.23 -11.19
N HIS A 362 22.14 -7.88 -10.41
CA HIS A 362 21.18 -8.86 -10.89
C HIS A 362 19.77 -8.39 -10.54
N TRP A 363 18.89 -8.26 -11.53
CA TRP A 363 17.50 -7.87 -11.28
C TRP A 363 16.53 -8.54 -12.26
N ASP A 364 15.87 -9.55 -11.74
CA ASP A 364 14.82 -10.28 -12.41
C ASP A 364 13.51 -9.51 -12.46
N GLY A 365 12.94 -9.38 -13.66
CA GLY A 365 11.76 -8.57 -13.88
C GLY A 365 12.05 -7.07 -13.75
N TYR A 366 13.25 -6.61 -14.12
CA TYR A 366 13.60 -5.20 -13.99
C TYR A 366 12.54 -4.28 -14.66
N PRO A 367 11.93 -3.33 -13.90
CA PRO A 367 10.71 -2.67 -14.34
C PRO A 367 10.94 -1.46 -15.26
N LEU A 368 12.13 -0.88 -15.26
CA LEU A 368 12.44 0.32 -16.04
C LEU A 368 12.86 -0.03 -17.48
N THR A 369 12.66 0.94 -18.38
CA THR A 369 13.08 0.84 -19.78
C THR A 369 14.57 1.14 -19.98
N SER A 370 15.25 1.71 -18.99
CA SER A 370 16.70 1.89 -18.98
C SER A 370 17.31 1.80 -17.59
N LEU A 371 18.63 1.53 -17.51
CA LEU A 371 19.34 1.65 -16.24
C LEU A 371 19.46 3.13 -15.86
N PRO A 372 19.31 3.45 -14.57
CA PRO A 372 19.46 4.80 -14.07
C PRO A 372 20.89 5.30 -14.26
N SER A 373 20.99 6.61 -14.49
CA SER A 373 22.23 7.37 -14.69
C SER A 373 23.29 7.14 -13.60
N ASN A 374 22.85 6.84 -12.39
CA ASN A 374 23.71 6.59 -11.24
C ASN A 374 24.46 5.26 -11.27
N ILE A 375 24.14 4.31 -12.17
CA ILE A 375 24.87 3.06 -12.33
C ILE A 375 25.99 3.29 -13.35
N TYR A 376 27.21 3.45 -12.86
CA TYR A 376 28.35 3.67 -13.75
C TYR A 376 28.89 2.36 -14.32
N PRO A 377 28.99 2.23 -15.66
CA PRO A 377 29.49 1.01 -16.28
C PRO A 377 30.97 0.70 -15.96
N ASP A 378 31.78 1.70 -15.60
CA ASP A 378 33.22 1.54 -15.31
C ASP A 378 33.51 0.70 -14.06
N LYS A 379 32.55 0.63 -13.14
CA LYS A 379 32.64 -0.13 -11.89
C LYS A 379 31.88 -1.45 -11.94
N LEU A 380 31.02 -1.62 -12.94
CA LEU A 380 30.21 -2.82 -13.10
C LEU A 380 31.09 -3.97 -13.59
N VAL A 381 30.84 -5.16 -13.02
CA VAL A 381 31.54 -6.40 -13.29
C VAL A 381 30.56 -7.48 -13.77
N PHE A 382 29.31 -7.39 -13.35
CA PHE A 382 28.29 -8.36 -13.72
C PHE A 382 26.94 -7.67 -13.80
N LEU A 383 26.23 -7.91 -14.91
CA LEU A 383 24.93 -7.33 -15.19
C LEU A 383 23.96 -8.41 -15.71
N GLU A 384 23.01 -8.80 -14.89
CA GLU A 384 22.00 -9.78 -15.29
C GLU A 384 20.61 -9.21 -15.04
N ILE A 385 19.84 -9.00 -16.09
CA ILE A 385 18.51 -8.38 -15.99
C ILE A 385 17.47 -9.21 -16.75
N PRO A 386 17.20 -10.44 -16.29
CA PRO A 386 16.27 -11.35 -16.93
C PRO A 386 14.85 -10.82 -16.81
N ARG A 387 13.99 -11.18 -17.78
CA ARG A 387 12.56 -10.85 -17.86
C ARG A 387 12.26 -9.35 -17.73
N SER A 388 13.21 -8.50 -18.15
CA SER A 388 13.12 -7.05 -18.04
C SER A 388 12.34 -6.40 -19.19
N ASN A 389 11.91 -5.15 -18.97
CA ASN A 389 11.31 -4.28 -19.98
C ASN A 389 12.33 -3.30 -20.59
N ILE A 390 13.63 -3.60 -20.48
CA ILE A 390 14.67 -2.68 -20.90
C ILE A 390 14.65 -2.49 -22.43
N GLU A 391 14.60 -1.24 -22.85
CA GLU A 391 14.65 -0.81 -24.25
C GLU A 391 16.01 -0.20 -24.59
N GLN A 392 16.70 0.37 -23.60
CA GLN A 392 18.02 0.99 -23.74
C GLN A 392 18.83 0.74 -22.46
N LEU A 393 20.13 0.44 -22.56
CA LEU A 393 20.91 0.08 -21.37
C LEU A 393 21.19 1.29 -20.47
N TRP A 394 21.61 2.41 -21.05
CA TRP A 394 21.79 3.70 -20.37
C TRP A 394 21.17 4.82 -21.19
N ASP A 395 20.53 5.79 -20.51
CA ASP A 395 19.89 6.96 -21.14
C ASP A 395 20.90 7.84 -21.93
N CYS A 396 20.47 8.40 -23.06
CA CYS A 396 21.26 9.08 -24.10
C CYS A 396 22.06 10.31 -23.62
N GLY A 397 21.87 10.76 -22.38
CA GLY A 397 22.58 11.90 -21.78
C GLY A 397 23.96 11.56 -21.18
N PHE A 398 24.40 10.30 -21.22
CA PHE A 398 25.64 9.85 -20.57
C PHE A 398 26.90 10.04 -21.44
N GLN A 399 27.62 11.14 -21.23
CA GLN A 399 28.94 11.40 -21.81
C GLN A 399 30.04 11.24 -20.75
N HIS A 400 30.51 10.01 -20.49
CA HIS A 400 31.74 9.81 -19.72
C HIS A 400 32.83 9.19 -20.61
N HIS A 401 33.93 9.93 -20.78
CA HIS A 401 35.15 9.54 -21.49
C HIS A 401 36.11 8.68 -20.62
N GLY A 402 35.57 7.90 -19.67
CA GLY A 402 36.36 7.17 -18.68
C GLY A 402 36.90 5.84 -19.21
N LYS A 403 38.18 5.54 -18.95
CA LYS A 403 38.77 4.21 -19.17
C LYS A 403 38.12 3.20 -18.22
N PHE A 404 37.17 2.42 -18.73
CA PHE A 404 36.48 1.35 -18.01
C PHE A 404 37.50 0.32 -17.46
N LYS A 405 37.26 -0.24 -16.26
CA LYS A 405 38.09 -1.32 -15.67
C LYS A 405 37.20 -2.43 -15.07
N LYS A 406 36.54 -3.24 -15.91
CA LYS A 406 36.29 -4.70 -15.69
C LYS A 406 35.28 -5.28 -16.69
N ILE A 407 35.39 -6.60 -16.79
CA ILE A 407 34.54 -7.57 -17.49
C ILE A 407 33.08 -7.30 -17.17
N VAL A 408 32.21 -7.15 -18.18
CA VAL A 408 30.75 -7.16 -17.99
C VAL A 408 30.20 -8.40 -18.70
N THR A 409 29.48 -9.25 -17.98
CA THR A 409 28.59 -10.26 -18.55
C THR A 409 27.19 -9.68 -18.52
N ALA A 410 26.56 -9.51 -19.68
CA ALA A 410 25.19 -9.02 -19.80
C ALA A 410 24.25 -10.18 -20.15
N VAL A 411 23.27 -10.49 -19.29
CA VAL A 411 22.29 -11.58 -19.52
C VAL A 411 20.88 -11.03 -19.59
N TRP A 412 20.23 -11.15 -20.76
CA TRP A 412 18.84 -10.79 -21.00
C TRP A 412 18.05 -12.02 -21.44
N ASN A 413 17.38 -12.68 -20.51
CA ASN A 413 16.52 -13.80 -20.82
C ASN A 413 15.07 -13.31 -20.89
N PHE A 414 14.33 -13.57 -21.99
CA PHE A 414 12.88 -13.28 -22.10
C PHE A 414 12.48 -11.79 -22.08
N CYS A 415 13.15 -10.94 -22.85
CA CYS A 415 12.72 -9.53 -23.01
C CYS A 415 11.37 -9.41 -23.75
N THR A 416 10.44 -8.64 -23.19
CA THR A 416 9.13 -8.36 -23.82
C THR A 416 9.22 -7.30 -24.91
N LYS A 417 10.32 -6.53 -24.97
CA LYS A 417 10.60 -5.48 -25.95
C LYS A 417 11.99 -5.65 -26.57
N THR A 418 12.19 -5.12 -27.78
CA THR A 418 13.50 -5.09 -28.42
C THR A 418 14.40 -4.10 -27.71
N PRO A 419 15.60 -4.50 -27.28
CA PRO A 419 16.66 -3.56 -27.00
C PRO A 419 16.96 -2.75 -28.29
N SER A 420 16.95 -1.42 -28.23
CA SER A 420 17.29 -0.54 -29.36
C SER A 420 18.77 -0.67 -29.78
N PRO A 421 19.11 -0.41 -31.05
CA PRO A 421 20.51 -0.47 -31.51
C PRO A 421 21.46 0.52 -30.81
N SER A 422 20.94 1.60 -30.23
CA SER A 422 21.71 2.58 -29.44
C SER A 422 22.07 2.07 -28.03
N LEU A 423 21.85 0.78 -27.74
CA LEU A 423 21.94 0.21 -26.41
C LEU A 423 23.32 0.33 -25.74
N ILE A 424 24.40 0.47 -26.52
CA ILE A 424 25.73 0.26 -25.96
C ILE A 424 26.81 1.15 -26.60
N PRO A 425 26.80 2.46 -26.33
CA PRO A 425 27.99 3.25 -26.55
C PRO A 425 29.13 2.74 -25.63
N HIS A 426 30.32 2.55 -26.20
CA HIS A 426 31.58 2.30 -25.49
C HIS A 426 31.74 0.91 -24.83
N LEU A 427 31.58 -0.17 -25.62
CA LEU A 427 31.66 -1.58 -25.21
C LEU A 427 33.06 -2.14 -24.96
N ASN A 428 34.12 -1.33 -24.92
CA ASN A 428 35.51 -1.79 -25.03
C ASN A 428 35.92 -2.89 -24.02
N ASN A 429 35.18 -3.11 -22.94
CA ASN A 429 35.46 -4.11 -21.89
C ASN A 429 34.41 -5.22 -21.73
N LEU A 430 33.37 -5.27 -22.57
CA LEU A 430 32.43 -6.39 -22.55
C LEU A 430 33.16 -7.66 -22.97
N VAL A 431 33.00 -8.74 -22.20
CA VAL A 431 33.64 -10.05 -22.49
C VAL A 431 32.62 -11.09 -22.92
N SER A 432 31.42 -11.09 -22.31
CA SER A 432 30.36 -12.02 -22.67
C SER A 432 29.02 -11.29 -22.82
N LEU A 433 28.38 -11.48 -23.98
CA LEU A 433 27.09 -10.94 -24.34
C LEU A 433 26.08 -12.08 -24.44
N ASN A 434 25.11 -12.15 -23.53
CA ASN A 434 24.08 -13.18 -23.53
C ASN A 434 22.69 -12.56 -23.70
N LEU A 435 22.12 -12.76 -24.88
CA LEU A 435 20.81 -12.28 -25.31
C LEU A 435 19.85 -13.46 -25.59
N ILE A 436 20.08 -14.61 -24.95
CA ILE A 436 19.31 -15.84 -25.18
C ILE A 436 17.82 -15.58 -24.91
N GLY A 437 16.97 -16.03 -25.84
CA GLY A 437 15.53 -15.92 -25.67
C GLY A 437 15.02 -14.47 -25.64
N CYS A 438 15.67 -13.53 -26.33
CA CYS A 438 15.09 -12.23 -26.71
C CYS A 438 14.25 -12.39 -28.00
N PRO A 439 12.93 -12.65 -27.93
CA PRO A 439 12.12 -13.06 -29.09
C PRO A 439 11.85 -11.94 -30.10
N LYS A 440 12.18 -10.69 -29.77
CA LYS A 440 11.96 -9.55 -30.67
C LYS A 440 13.24 -9.03 -31.31
N LEU A 441 14.42 -9.44 -30.84
CA LEU A 441 15.70 -8.94 -31.35
C LEU A 441 15.89 -9.34 -32.82
N LYS A 442 15.75 -8.39 -33.74
CA LYS A 442 15.85 -8.65 -35.20
C LYS A 442 17.25 -8.46 -35.78
N ARG A 443 18.05 -7.58 -35.19
CA ARG A 443 19.38 -7.21 -35.67
C ARG A 443 20.27 -6.92 -34.47
N LEU A 444 21.56 -7.21 -34.59
CA LEU A 444 22.57 -6.67 -33.68
C LEU A 444 23.07 -5.31 -34.21
N PRO A 445 23.31 -4.32 -33.33
CA PRO A 445 23.82 -3.00 -33.71
C PRO A 445 25.24 -3.06 -34.28
N ALA A 446 25.57 -2.12 -35.19
CA ALA A 446 26.91 -2.03 -35.76
C ALA A 446 27.96 -1.58 -34.72
N GLU A 447 27.50 -0.91 -33.67
CA GLU A 447 28.24 -0.41 -32.50
C GLU A 447 28.90 -1.53 -31.68
N ILE A 448 28.53 -2.81 -31.89
CA ILE A 448 29.23 -3.97 -31.31
C ILE A 448 30.71 -4.02 -31.71
N SER A 449 31.07 -3.38 -32.83
CA SER A 449 32.46 -3.18 -33.26
C SER A 449 33.34 -2.43 -32.26
N SER A 450 32.75 -1.69 -31.31
CA SER A 450 33.50 -1.06 -30.22
C SER A 450 33.90 -2.05 -29.11
N ALA A 451 33.37 -3.27 -29.11
CA ALA A 451 33.57 -4.29 -28.09
C ALA A 451 34.87 -5.11 -28.28
N GLY A 452 36.04 -4.45 -28.32
CA GLY A 452 37.30 -5.12 -28.65
C GLY A 452 37.76 -6.26 -27.72
N ASN A 453 37.17 -6.39 -26.54
CA ASN A 453 37.44 -7.47 -25.56
C ASN A 453 36.37 -8.57 -25.53
N LEU A 454 35.41 -8.57 -26.46
CA LEU A 454 34.32 -9.52 -26.48
C LEU A 454 34.84 -10.91 -26.89
N GLU A 455 34.65 -11.88 -26.00
CA GLU A 455 35.07 -13.28 -26.16
C GLU A 455 33.87 -14.19 -26.43
N GLU A 456 32.68 -13.83 -25.98
CA GLU A 456 31.49 -14.67 -26.15
C GLU A 456 30.25 -13.87 -26.54
N ILE A 457 29.49 -14.39 -27.51
CA ILE A 457 28.16 -13.91 -27.88
C ILE A 457 27.19 -15.09 -27.91
N ARG A 458 26.13 -15.03 -27.11
CA ARG A 458 25.02 -15.98 -27.14
C ARG A 458 23.71 -15.31 -27.54
N LEU A 459 23.11 -15.79 -28.62
CA LEU A 459 21.89 -15.30 -29.27
C LEU A 459 20.86 -16.42 -29.46
N ASN A 460 21.02 -17.56 -28.75
CA ASN A 460 20.18 -18.73 -28.91
C ASN A 460 18.68 -18.39 -28.80
N GLY A 461 17.89 -18.85 -29.76
CA GLY A 461 16.44 -18.68 -29.78
C GLY A 461 15.95 -17.24 -29.98
N THR A 462 16.79 -16.34 -30.49
CA THR A 462 16.40 -14.97 -30.84
C THR A 462 15.75 -14.87 -32.22
N ALA A 463 15.12 -13.73 -32.52
CA ALA A 463 14.48 -13.45 -33.80
C ALA A 463 15.42 -12.76 -34.82
N ILE A 464 16.74 -12.93 -34.65
CA ILE A 464 17.74 -12.22 -35.43
C ILE A 464 17.66 -12.65 -36.90
N GLU A 465 17.67 -11.67 -37.81
CA GLU A 465 17.57 -11.88 -39.26
C GLU A 465 18.96 -11.88 -39.93
N GLU A 466 19.87 -11.06 -39.41
CA GLU A 466 21.24 -10.89 -39.91
C GLU A 466 22.18 -10.40 -38.80
N LEU A 467 23.46 -10.75 -38.91
CA LEU A 467 24.54 -10.16 -38.11
C LEU A 467 25.14 -8.93 -38.83
N PRO A 468 25.58 -7.90 -38.10
CA PRO A 468 26.23 -6.74 -38.70
C PRO A 468 27.57 -7.12 -39.34
N SER A 469 27.89 -6.51 -40.48
CA SER A 469 29.20 -6.71 -41.13
C SER A 469 30.37 -6.26 -40.25
N SER A 470 30.12 -5.31 -39.35
CA SER A 470 31.10 -4.81 -38.38
C SER A 470 31.50 -5.83 -37.30
N ILE A 471 30.96 -7.06 -37.33
CA ILE A 471 31.40 -8.16 -36.47
C ILE A 471 32.90 -8.48 -36.67
N GLU A 472 33.50 -8.17 -37.83
CA GLU A 472 34.95 -8.31 -38.03
C GLU A 472 35.81 -7.50 -37.03
N CYS A 473 35.22 -6.47 -36.41
CA CYS A 473 35.89 -5.59 -35.45
C CYS A 473 35.87 -6.11 -34.00
N VAL A 474 35.43 -7.35 -33.74
CA VAL A 474 35.56 -8.02 -32.43
C VAL A 474 36.58 -9.17 -32.48
N PRO A 475 37.88 -8.87 -32.63
CA PRO A 475 38.89 -9.87 -32.99
C PRO A 475 39.17 -10.94 -31.94
N ARG A 476 38.67 -10.76 -30.70
CA ARG A 476 38.86 -11.69 -29.58
C ARG A 476 37.69 -12.67 -29.39
N LEU A 477 36.67 -12.60 -30.23
CA LEU A 477 35.50 -13.47 -30.11
C LEU A 477 35.94 -14.94 -30.25
N LEU A 478 35.70 -15.74 -29.21
CA LEU A 478 35.98 -17.16 -29.11
C LEU A 478 34.73 -17.98 -29.40
N ASP A 479 33.58 -17.58 -28.86
CA ASP A 479 32.35 -18.36 -28.92
C ASP A 479 31.18 -17.54 -29.47
N LEU A 480 30.52 -18.05 -30.51
CA LEU A 480 29.31 -17.47 -31.10
C LEU A 480 28.19 -18.52 -31.14
N ASP A 481 27.20 -18.36 -30.27
CA ASP A 481 26.02 -19.23 -30.21
C ASP A 481 24.81 -18.55 -30.86
N LEU A 482 24.39 -19.07 -32.01
CA LEU A 482 23.22 -18.65 -32.79
C LEU A 482 22.17 -19.76 -32.88
N GLN A 483 22.24 -20.81 -32.04
CA GLN A 483 21.32 -21.94 -32.14
C GLN A 483 19.86 -21.51 -32.08
N ASN A 484 18.98 -22.22 -32.77
CA ASN A 484 17.55 -21.95 -32.82
C ASN A 484 17.18 -20.52 -33.29
N CYS A 485 18.08 -19.77 -33.94
CA CYS A 485 17.76 -18.50 -34.58
C CYS A 485 17.01 -18.75 -35.89
N LYS A 486 15.72 -19.12 -35.78
CA LYS A 486 14.89 -19.55 -36.92
C LYS A 486 14.67 -18.47 -37.98
N ARG A 487 14.96 -17.20 -37.70
CA ARG A 487 14.81 -16.08 -38.66
C ARG A 487 16.10 -15.66 -39.34
N LEU A 488 17.24 -16.21 -38.93
CA LEU A 488 18.54 -15.86 -39.47
C LEU A 488 18.60 -16.29 -40.95
N LYS A 489 18.78 -15.33 -41.86
CA LYS A 489 18.76 -15.57 -43.31
C LYS A 489 20.16 -15.84 -43.86
N SER A 490 21.16 -15.13 -43.34
CA SER A 490 22.55 -15.22 -43.77
C SER A 490 23.52 -14.81 -42.67
N LEU A 491 24.73 -15.34 -42.75
CA LEU A 491 25.90 -14.86 -42.00
C LEU A 491 26.71 -13.91 -42.91
N PRO A 492 27.26 -12.81 -42.40
CA PRO A 492 28.10 -11.92 -43.19
C PRO A 492 29.45 -12.58 -43.48
N SER A 493 30.02 -12.36 -44.67
CA SER A 493 31.37 -12.87 -45.02
C SER A 493 32.48 -12.31 -44.12
N SER A 494 32.24 -11.15 -43.50
CA SER A 494 33.14 -10.56 -42.51
C SER A 494 33.28 -11.40 -41.23
N LEU A 495 32.35 -12.33 -40.95
CA LEU A 495 32.49 -13.31 -39.87
C LEU A 495 33.77 -14.15 -40.03
N CYS A 496 34.15 -14.46 -41.26
CA CYS A 496 35.32 -15.28 -41.58
C CYS A 496 36.66 -14.58 -41.27
N LYS A 497 36.64 -13.28 -40.95
CA LYS A 497 37.83 -12.53 -40.53
C LYS A 497 38.14 -12.66 -39.03
N LEU A 498 37.28 -13.35 -38.26
CA LEU A 498 37.44 -13.56 -36.82
C LEU A 498 38.46 -14.65 -36.52
N LYS A 499 39.74 -14.29 -36.52
CA LYS A 499 40.85 -15.24 -36.32
C LYS A 499 40.89 -15.97 -34.98
N SER A 500 40.15 -15.50 -33.97
CA SER A 500 40.13 -16.12 -32.63
C SER A 500 38.91 -17.02 -32.40
N LEU A 501 37.97 -17.11 -33.35
CA LEU A 501 36.72 -17.82 -33.15
C LEU A 501 36.96 -19.34 -33.09
N LYS A 502 36.65 -19.93 -31.93
CA LYS A 502 36.82 -21.36 -31.62
C LYS A 502 35.54 -22.15 -31.79
N SER A 503 34.41 -21.61 -31.37
CA SER A 503 33.12 -22.32 -31.40
C SER A 503 32.05 -21.51 -32.10
N LEU A 504 31.41 -22.12 -33.10
CA LEU A 504 30.26 -21.55 -33.82
C LEU A 504 29.08 -22.52 -33.77
N TYR A 505 27.99 -22.08 -33.15
CA TYR A 505 26.77 -22.89 -33.02
C TYR A 505 25.62 -22.34 -33.86
N LEU A 506 25.11 -23.14 -34.78
CA LEU A 506 24.10 -22.79 -35.81
C LEU A 506 22.94 -23.80 -35.90
N ASN A 507 22.92 -24.83 -35.04
CA ASN A 507 21.86 -25.84 -35.06
C ASN A 507 20.48 -25.21 -34.83
N GLY A 508 19.45 -25.64 -35.57
CA GLY A 508 18.09 -25.11 -35.46
C GLY A 508 17.86 -23.78 -36.20
N CYS A 509 18.81 -23.31 -37.02
CA CYS A 509 18.69 -22.12 -37.86
C CYS A 509 17.97 -22.43 -39.19
N SER A 510 16.69 -22.80 -39.11
CA SER A 510 15.93 -23.35 -40.25
C SER A 510 15.80 -22.46 -41.50
N ASN A 511 16.00 -21.14 -41.40
CA ASN A 511 15.93 -20.20 -42.54
C ASN A 511 17.30 -19.79 -43.09
N LEU A 512 18.39 -20.26 -42.48
CA LEU A 512 19.74 -19.97 -42.95
C LEU A 512 19.97 -20.80 -44.22
N GLN A 513 20.14 -20.14 -45.36
CA GLN A 513 20.18 -20.85 -46.66
C GLN A 513 21.57 -21.33 -47.03
N ARG A 514 22.60 -20.58 -46.63
CA ARG A 514 24.00 -20.86 -46.95
C ARG A 514 24.93 -20.34 -45.86
N LEU A 515 26.07 -20.99 -45.73
CA LEU A 515 27.21 -20.49 -44.97
C LEU A 515 28.13 -19.67 -45.90
N PRO A 516 28.93 -18.73 -45.38
CA PRO A 516 29.95 -18.05 -46.18
C PRO A 516 30.96 -19.06 -46.77
N ASP A 517 31.39 -18.84 -48.01
CA ASP A 517 32.33 -19.75 -48.68
C ASP A 517 33.70 -19.72 -47.99
N GLU A 518 34.08 -18.56 -47.44
CA GLU A 518 35.33 -18.31 -46.71
C GLU A 518 35.29 -18.80 -45.26
N LEU A 519 34.24 -19.50 -44.80
CA LEU A 519 34.18 -20.01 -43.43
C LEU A 519 35.36 -20.98 -43.15
N GLY A 520 35.87 -21.63 -44.20
CA GLY A 520 37.09 -22.45 -44.23
C GLY A 520 38.35 -21.73 -43.72
N ASP A 521 38.39 -20.41 -43.82
CA ASP A 521 39.56 -19.58 -43.54
C ASP A 521 39.71 -19.25 -42.04
N LEU A 522 38.79 -19.72 -41.19
CA LEU A 522 38.85 -19.55 -39.74
C LEU A 522 39.89 -20.50 -39.11
N GLU A 523 41.13 -20.02 -39.03
CA GLU A 523 42.30 -20.79 -38.53
C GLU A 523 42.13 -21.38 -37.11
N ALA A 524 41.35 -20.72 -36.23
CA ALA A 524 41.18 -21.12 -34.83
C ALA A 524 39.89 -21.89 -34.55
N LEU A 525 39.06 -22.17 -35.56
CA LEU A 525 37.77 -22.83 -35.36
C LEU A 525 37.98 -24.30 -34.97
N GLU A 526 37.54 -24.67 -33.77
CA GLU A 526 37.64 -26.01 -33.21
C GLU A 526 36.29 -26.75 -33.33
N TYR A 527 35.17 -26.02 -33.11
CA TYR A 527 33.82 -26.57 -33.03
C TYR A 527 32.85 -25.84 -33.95
N LEU A 528 32.23 -26.56 -34.88
CA LEU A 528 31.16 -26.07 -35.72
C LEU A 528 29.91 -26.94 -35.56
N HIS A 529 28.89 -26.42 -34.88
CA HIS A 529 27.61 -27.10 -34.69
C HIS A 529 26.60 -26.61 -35.73
N ALA A 530 26.60 -27.24 -36.91
CA ALA A 530 25.78 -26.85 -38.05
C ALA A 530 25.20 -28.09 -38.77
N MET A 531 24.47 -28.93 -38.04
CA MET A 531 24.01 -30.25 -38.49
C MET A 531 23.18 -30.20 -39.78
N GLU A 532 22.38 -29.14 -39.94
CA GLU A 532 21.54 -28.87 -41.10
C GLU A 532 22.35 -28.59 -42.38
N PHE A 533 23.63 -28.20 -42.25
CA PHE A 533 24.55 -27.86 -43.35
C PHE A 533 25.62 -28.93 -43.61
N SER A 534 25.51 -30.10 -42.97
CA SER A 534 26.48 -31.19 -43.06
C SER A 534 26.90 -31.55 -44.50
N LYS A 535 25.97 -31.56 -45.46
CA LYS A 535 26.27 -31.83 -46.88
C LYS A 535 27.08 -30.73 -47.58
N MET A 536 26.95 -29.47 -47.19
CA MET A 536 27.73 -28.34 -47.72
C MET A 536 29.12 -28.28 -47.09
N LEU A 537 29.21 -28.55 -45.79
CA LEU A 537 30.46 -28.46 -45.02
C LEU A 537 31.51 -29.50 -45.42
N CYS A 538 31.09 -30.68 -45.89
CA CYS A 538 32.00 -31.72 -46.39
C CYS A 538 32.87 -31.30 -47.59
N LYS A 539 32.53 -30.20 -48.31
CA LYS A 539 33.35 -29.67 -49.40
C LYS A 539 34.40 -28.66 -48.95
N THR A 540 34.18 -27.99 -47.82
CA THR A 540 34.95 -26.82 -47.39
C THR A 540 35.91 -27.13 -46.25
N PHE A 541 35.64 -28.16 -45.44
CA PHE A 541 36.45 -28.48 -44.25
C PHE A 541 36.89 -29.94 -44.26
N SER A 542 38.17 -30.18 -44.53
CA SER A 542 38.78 -31.51 -44.46
C SER A 542 39.34 -31.87 -43.08
N MET A 543 39.39 -30.95 -42.11
CA MET A 543 40.05 -31.15 -40.81
C MET A 543 39.27 -30.71 -39.55
N LEU A 544 38.02 -30.25 -39.65
CA LEU A 544 37.23 -29.92 -38.45
C LEU A 544 36.69 -31.18 -37.76
N GLN A 545 36.83 -31.26 -36.44
CA GLN A 545 36.07 -32.22 -35.62
C GLN A 545 34.58 -31.85 -35.65
N LEU A 546 33.89 -32.21 -36.73
CA LEU A 546 32.43 -32.18 -36.78
C LEU A 546 31.91 -33.17 -35.73
N HIS A 547 31.60 -32.68 -34.54
CA HIS A 547 30.83 -33.45 -33.56
C HIS A 547 29.40 -33.57 -34.08
N VAL A 548 29.18 -34.62 -34.86
CA VAL A 548 27.86 -35.13 -35.23
C VAL A 548 27.29 -35.79 -33.97
N GLY A 549 26.73 -34.99 -33.06
CA GLY A 549 25.98 -35.50 -31.93
C GLY A 549 24.72 -36.19 -32.45
N SER A 550 24.67 -37.52 -32.38
CA SER A 550 23.44 -38.29 -32.55
C SER A 550 22.43 -37.88 -31.49
N THR A 551 21.21 -37.55 -31.91
CA THR A 551 20.03 -37.32 -31.06
C THR A 551 19.81 -38.41 -30.03
#